data_AF-A0A932JD20-F1
#
_entry.id   AF-A0A932JD20-F1
#
_cell.length_a   1.000
_cell.length_b   1.000
_cell.length_c   1.000
_cell.angle_alpha   90.00
_cell.angle_beta   90.00
_cell.angle_gamma   90.00
#
_symmetry.space_group_name_H-M   'P 1'
#
loop_
_entity.id
_entity.type
_entity.pdbx_description
1 polymer ?
#
loop_
_entity_poly.entity_id
_entity_poly.type
_entity_poly.pdbx_seq_one_letter_code
_entity_poly.pdbx_strand_id
1 'polypeptide(L)'
;MSHLHRTQIYIEDEQMSHLKFEASKARVAVSELIRRAVDAFLRRGEQKHDWNKDPLVKAIGKIRLASKDASARHDFYLYGEGKRR
;
A
#
# COMPACT_ATOMS: atom_id res chain seq x y z
N MET A 1 -3.57 -6.82 28.02
CA MET A 1 -4.81 -7.43 27.48
C MET A 1 -5.57 -6.32 26.75
N SER A 2 -5.94 -6.50 25.49
CA SER A 2 -6.73 -5.51 24.76
C SER A 2 -8.16 -5.47 25.31
N HIS A 3 -8.69 -4.28 25.60
CA HIS A 3 -10.09 -4.13 25.99
C HIS A 3 -10.98 -4.27 24.76
N LEU A 4 -11.93 -5.21 24.81
CA LEU A 4 -12.95 -5.38 23.77
C LEU A 4 -14.10 -4.41 24.04
N HIS A 5 -14.45 -3.62 23.03
CA HIS A 5 -15.62 -2.74 23.06
C HIS A 5 -16.79 -3.40 22.33
N ARG A 6 -17.96 -3.43 22.97
CA ARG A 6 -19.20 -3.88 22.31
C ARG A 6 -19.77 -2.72 21.51
N THR A 7 -19.98 -2.94 20.22
CA THR A 7 -20.58 -1.97 19.31
C THR A 7 -21.80 -2.58 18.63
N GLN A 8 -22.90 -1.83 18.59
CA GLN A 8 -24.07 -2.16 17.79
C GLN A 8 -24.02 -1.35 16.50
N ILE A 9 -24.01 -2.03 15.36
CA ILE A 9 -24.02 -1.43 14.03
C ILE A 9 -25.13 -2.07 13.20
N TYR A 10 -25.79 -1.26 12.38
CA TYR A 10 -26.70 -1.78 11.37
C TYR A 10 -25.88 -2.16 10.14
N ILE A 11 -26.16 -3.33 9.59
CA ILE A 11 -25.54 -3.89 8.39
C ILE A 11 -26.68 -4.28 7.48
N GLU A 12 -26.58 -3.95 6.19
CA GLU A 12 -27.61 -4.31 5.21
C GLU A 12 -27.73 -5.83 5.07
N ASP A 13 -28.91 -6.34 4.74
CA ASP A 13 -29.16 -7.78 4.65
C ASP A 13 -28.28 -8.47 3.59
N GLU A 14 -28.00 -7.79 2.49
CA GLU A 14 -27.08 -8.26 1.44
C GLU A 14 -25.65 -8.42 1.99
N GLN A 15 -25.17 -7.40 2.72
CA GLN A 15 -23.84 -7.42 3.35
C GLN A 15 -23.73 -8.54 4.40
N MET A 16 -24.78 -8.73 5.21
CA MET A 16 -24.84 -9.81 6.19
C MET A 16 -24.80 -11.20 5.52
N SER A 17 -25.50 -11.34 4.39
CA SER A 17 -25.51 -12.58 3.60
C SER A 17 -24.13 -12.91 3.05
N HIS A 18 -23.44 -11.90 2.49
CA HIS A 18 -22.06 -12.05 2.02
C HIS A 18 -21.08 -12.38 3.14
N LEU A 19 -21.20 -11.71 4.30
CA LEU A 19 -20.35 -11.98 5.46
C LEU A 19 -20.51 -13.42 5.97
N LYS A 20 -21.74 -13.95 6.01
CA LYS A 20 -21.99 -15.35 6.40
C LYS A 20 -21.39 -16.33 5.41
N PHE A 21 -21.53 -16.06 4.12
CA PHE A 21 -20.96 -16.90 3.06
C PHE A 21 -19.43 -16.95 3.15
N GLU A 22 -18.77 -15.80 3.23
CA GLU A 22 -17.31 -15.72 3.34
C GLU A 22 -16.79 -16.32 4.65
N ALA A 23 -17.50 -16.11 5.77
CA ALA A 23 -17.15 -16.72 7.05
C ALA A 23 -17.23 -18.24 7.01
N SER A 24 -18.26 -18.80 6.35
CA SER A 24 -18.41 -20.24 6.12
C SER A 24 -17.27 -20.80 5.27
N LYS A 25 -16.96 -20.14 4.15
CA LYS A 25 -15.85 -20.50 3.26
C LYS A 25 -14.50 -20.50 3.99
N ALA A 26 -14.27 -19.52 4.85
CA ALA A 26 -13.05 -19.38 5.65
C ALA A 26 -13.06 -20.22 6.94
N ARG A 27 -14.17 -20.91 7.28
CA ARG A 27 -14.37 -21.68 8.51
C ARG A 27 -14.09 -20.88 9.80
N VAL A 28 -14.51 -19.62 9.82
CA VAL A 28 -14.39 -18.74 10.99
C VAL A 28 -15.74 -18.17 11.37
N ALA A 29 -15.85 -17.65 12.60
CA ALA A 29 -17.04 -16.90 12.99
C ALA A 29 -17.14 -15.57 12.22
N VAL A 30 -18.37 -15.12 11.95
CA VAL A 30 -18.62 -13.81 11.32
C VAL A 30 -17.94 -12.67 12.09
N SER A 31 -17.94 -12.74 13.43
CA SER A 31 -17.29 -11.73 14.27
C SER A 31 -15.77 -11.69 14.09
N GLU A 32 -15.13 -12.84 13.82
CA GLU A 32 -13.71 -12.92 13.52
C GLU A 32 -13.40 -12.34 12.14
N LEU A 33 -14.24 -12.64 11.14
CA LEU A 33 -14.12 -12.06 9.81
C LEU A 33 -14.24 -10.53 9.86
N ILE A 34 -15.21 -10.00 10.61
CA ILE A 34 -15.39 -8.56 10.81
C ILE A 34 -14.15 -7.93 11.46
N ARG A 35 -13.61 -8.54 12.53
CA ARG A 35 -12.36 -8.04 13.16
C ARG A 35 -11.21 -7.95 12.16
N ARG A 36 -10.97 -9.02 11.40
CA ARG A 36 -9.92 -9.06 10.37
C ARG A 36 -10.11 -7.99 9.30
N ALA A 37 -11.35 -7.77 8.87
CA ALA A 37 -11.68 -6.74 7.89
C ALA A 37 -11.40 -5.33 8.44
N VAL A 38 -11.80 -5.07 9.69
CA VAL A 38 -11.51 -3.80 10.38
C VAL A 38 -10.00 -3.60 10.52
N ASP A 39 -9.26 -4.61 10.99
CA ASP A 39 -7.80 -4.54 11.12
C ASP A 39 -7.13 -4.26 9.77
N ALA A 40 -7.56 -4.96 8.71
CA ALA A 40 -7.03 -4.74 7.37
C ALA A 40 -7.34 -3.33 6.84
N PHE A 41 -8.54 -2.82 7.10
CA PHE A 41 -8.94 -1.48 6.71
C PHE A 41 -8.11 -0.41 7.45
N LEU A 42 -7.93 -0.56 8.77
CA LEU A 42 -7.13 0.36 9.57
C LEU A 42 -5.66 0.34 9.15
N ARG A 43 -5.09 -0.83 8.90
CA ARG A 43 -3.69 -0.96 8.42
C ARG A 43 -3.48 -0.32 7.05
N ARG A 44 -4.48 -0.37 6.15
CA ARG A 44 -4.43 0.35 4.87
C ARG A 44 -4.46 1.87 5.07
N GLY A 45 -5.21 2.37 6.06
CA GLY A 45 -5.26 3.79 6.41
C GLY A 45 -3.99 4.29 7.13
N GLU A 46 -3.35 3.43 7.93
CA GLU A 46 -2.08 3.73 8.62
C GLU A 46 -0.88 3.74 7.67
N GLN A 47 -0.97 3.08 6.51
CA GLN A 47 -0.03 3.24 5.41
C GLN A 47 -0.20 4.60 4.69
N LYS A 48 -0.18 5.71 5.43
CA LYS A 48 0.44 6.91 4.85
C LYS A 48 1.92 6.60 4.78
N HIS A 49 2.39 6.21 3.60
CA HIS A 49 3.82 6.00 3.36
C HIS A 49 4.57 7.24 3.85
N ASP A 50 5.32 7.09 4.93
CA ASP A 50 6.12 8.17 5.50
C ASP A 50 7.31 8.37 4.56
N TRP A 51 7.10 9.16 3.51
CA TRP A 51 8.12 9.46 2.50
C TRP A 51 9.41 10.02 3.13
N ASN A 52 9.34 10.61 4.33
CA ASN A 52 10.53 11.07 5.06
C ASN A 52 11.36 9.92 5.65
N LYS A 53 10.80 8.72 5.81
CA LYS A 53 11.51 7.53 6.32
C LYS A 53 11.95 6.56 5.23
N ASP A 54 11.48 6.73 4.00
CA ASP A 54 11.86 5.87 2.88
C ASP A 54 13.37 6.03 2.53
N PRO A 55 14.17 4.95 2.63
CA PRO A 55 15.59 4.99 2.28
C PRO A 55 15.87 5.43 0.83
N LEU A 56 14.96 5.13 -0.11
CA LEU A 56 15.08 5.53 -1.51
C LEU A 56 14.84 7.02 -1.66
N VAL A 57 13.85 7.59 -0.96
CA VAL A 57 13.62 9.05 -0.94
C VAL A 57 14.82 9.77 -0.33
N LYS A 58 15.38 9.23 0.75
CA LYS A 58 16.63 9.74 1.36
C LYS A 58 17.86 9.61 0.46
N ALA A 59 17.81 8.80 -0.60
CA ALA A 59 18.88 8.66 -1.57
C ALA A 59 18.79 9.71 -2.70
N ILE A 60 17.61 10.30 -2.93
CA ILE A 60 17.41 11.35 -3.95
C ILE A 60 18.33 12.54 -3.64
N GLY A 61 19.12 12.97 -4.64
CA GLY A 61 20.06 14.09 -4.52
C GLY A 61 21.42 13.77 -3.88
N LYS A 62 21.63 12.54 -3.37
CA LYS A 62 22.95 12.12 -2.85
C LYS A 62 23.95 11.73 -3.93
N ILE A 63 23.46 11.36 -5.12
CA ILE A 63 24.29 11.03 -6.26
C ILE A 63 24.43 12.28 -7.12
N ARG A 64 25.66 12.76 -7.28
CA ARG A 64 25.98 13.91 -8.10
C ARG A 64 26.58 13.40 -9.41
N LEU A 65 25.77 13.39 -10.47
CA LEU A 65 26.28 13.15 -11.82
C LEU A 65 26.98 14.40 -12.35
N ALA A 66 28.02 14.21 -13.16
CA ALA A 66 28.70 15.31 -13.85
C ALA A 66 27.78 15.99 -14.88
N SER A 67 26.82 15.25 -15.44
CA SER A 67 25.79 15.73 -16.36
C SER A 67 24.52 16.14 -15.60
N LYS A 68 24.05 17.37 -15.85
CA LYS A 68 22.83 17.93 -15.22
C LYS A 68 21.53 17.46 -15.90
N ASP A 69 21.61 16.90 -17.09
CA ASP A 69 20.48 16.49 -17.94
C ASP A 69 20.39 14.97 -18.14
N ALA A 70 21.10 14.18 -17.31
CA ALA A 70 21.16 12.73 -17.41
C ALA A 70 19.77 12.06 -17.38
N SER A 71 18.82 12.63 -16.63
CA SER A 71 17.43 12.14 -16.58
C SER A 71 16.68 12.38 -17.89
N ALA A 72 16.86 13.56 -18.50
CA ALA A 72 16.13 13.96 -19.71
C ALA A 72 16.75 13.40 -21.00
N ARG A 73 18.07 13.17 -21.00
CA ARG A 73 18.83 12.69 -22.17
C ARG A 73 19.45 11.32 -21.91
N HIS A 74 18.78 10.52 -21.09
CA HIS A 74 19.24 9.20 -20.69
C HIS A 74 19.63 8.33 -21.90
N ASP A 75 18.83 8.38 -22.97
CA ASP A 75 19.09 7.61 -24.19
C ASP A 75 20.37 8.06 -24.92
N PHE A 76 20.67 9.36 -24.92
CA PHE A 76 21.92 9.88 -25.48
C PHE A 76 23.15 9.38 -24.70
N TYR A 77 23.04 9.27 -23.38
CA TYR A 77 24.14 8.79 -22.54
C TYR A 77 24.28 7.26 -22.53
N LEU A 78 23.17 6.53 -22.61
CA LEU A 78 23.18 5.07 -22.63
C LEU A 78 23.50 4.49 -24.00
N TYR A 79 22.90 5.05 -25.05
CA TYR A 79 22.97 4.48 -26.40
C TYR A 79 23.86 5.29 -27.33
N GLY A 80 24.30 6.48 -26.92
CA GLY A 80 25.30 7.24 -27.67
C GLY A 80 24.84 7.63 -29.07
N GLU A 81 23.55 7.95 -29.27
CA GLU A 81 23.07 8.48 -30.55
C GLU A 81 23.70 9.86 -30.83
N GLY A 82 24.91 9.80 -31.37
CA GLY A 82 25.75 10.95 -31.62
C GLY A 82 27.17 10.62 -32.05
N LYS A 83 27.50 9.39 -32.49
CA LYS A 83 28.70 9.11 -33.29
C LYS A 83 28.52 7.91 -34.23
N ARG A 84 27.84 8.12 -35.36
CA ARG A 84 28.24 7.51 -36.63
C ARG A 84 28.32 8.61 -37.68
N ARG A 85 29.57 8.81 -38.12
CA ARG A 85 30.12 9.61 -39.23
C ARG A 85 29.17 10.47 -40.05
#